data_AF-A0A232EYX3-F1
#
_entry.id   AF-A0A232EYX3-F1
#
_cell.length_a   1.000
_cell.length_b   1.000
_cell.length_c   1.000
_cell.angle_alpha   90.00
_cell.angle_beta   90.00
_cell.angle_gamma   90.00
#
_symmetry.space_group_name_H-M   'P 1'
#
loop_
_entity.id
_entity.type
_entity.pdbx_description
1 polymer ?
#
loop_
_entity_poly.entity_id
_entity_poly.type
_entity_poly.pdbx_seq_one_letter_code
_entity_poly.pdbx_strand_id
1 'polypeptide(L)'
;MQEQCVKNWPGPEDSKDDFWAAIRTNYDFIMDTNLIDTCKEANGELAWDEGDVSTVSWGLKEVSCQFSELYSWLRVLQELVYSKEENLLDKSLRVAHTEELRRKAYRRRLFNEQAEKLIARAPSLKEEVSWRVDHLNAKWDLVEQIMAPVQRADELDNQDVSADFEHEVKCLRKWLREMEDRLQPLNFRVDWSRTEIEEKAMEHMVRFY
;
A
#
# COMPACT_ATOMS: atom_id res chain seq x y z
N MET A 1 52.75 74.04 23.49
CA MET A 1 53.25 72.66 23.30
C MET A 1 52.05 71.74 23.44
N GLN A 2 51.77 70.94 22.42
CA GLN A 2 50.55 70.14 22.30
C GLN A 2 51.00 68.68 22.06
N GLU A 3 50.65 67.78 22.98
CA GLU A 3 50.97 66.35 22.90
C GLU A 3 49.99 65.64 21.95
N GLN A 4 50.54 64.86 21.03
CA GLN A 4 49.82 64.06 20.04
C GLN A 4 49.55 62.65 20.60
N CYS A 5 48.29 62.22 20.57
CA CYS A 5 47.91 60.82 20.74
C CYS A 5 47.86 60.17 19.34
N VAL A 6 48.83 59.30 19.05
CA VAL A 6 48.93 58.55 17.79
C VAL A 6 47.92 57.41 17.78
N LYS A 7 46.99 57.41 16.82
CA LYS A 7 46.15 56.25 16.48
C LYS A 7 46.79 55.51 15.33
N ASN A 8 47.33 54.32 15.61
CA ASN A 8 47.90 53.43 14.61
C ASN A 8 46.78 52.53 14.05
N TRP A 9 46.49 52.62 12.76
CA TRP A 9 45.62 51.67 12.05
C TRP A 9 46.51 50.66 11.33
N PRO A 10 46.32 49.33 11.49
CA PRO A 10 47.04 48.35 10.69
C PRO A 10 46.52 48.36 9.25
N GLY A 11 47.41 48.08 8.30
CA GLY A 11 47.16 48.20 6.87
C GLY A 11 46.17 47.16 6.28
N PRO A 12 45.76 47.33 5.02
CA PRO A 12 44.58 46.67 4.43
C PRO A 12 44.82 45.24 3.89
N GLU A 13 45.99 44.65 4.03
CA GLU A 13 46.33 43.39 3.33
C GLU A 13 46.05 42.10 4.14
N ASP A 14 46.07 42.11 5.47
CA ASP A 14 45.84 40.88 6.28
C ASP A 14 44.35 40.51 6.45
N SER A 15 43.43 41.46 6.25
CA SER A 15 42.01 41.25 6.61
C SER A 15 41.26 40.27 5.70
N LYS A 16 41.70 40.09 4.46
CA LYS A 16 41.07 39.15 3.53
C LYS A 16 41.42 37.70 3.89
N ASP A 17 42.65 37.44 4.32
CA ASP A 17 43.11 36.11 4.63
C ASP A 17 42.46 35.59 5.92
N ASP A 18 42.27 36.46 6.92
CA ASP A 18 41.55 36.13 8.15
C ASP A 18 40.06 35.84 7.91
N PHE A 19 39.41 36.64 7.04
CA PHE A 19 38.02 36.40 6.68
C PHE A 19 37.85 35.09 5.93
N TRP A 20 38.70 34.84 4.93
CA TRP A 20 38.69 33.57 4.20
C TRP A 20 39.02 32.39 5.10
N ALA A 21 39.95 32.52 6.04
CA ALA A 21 40.27 31.48 7.02
C ALA A 21 39.07 31.14 7.92
N ALA A 22 38.29 32.15 8.34
CA ALA A 22 37.11 31.96 9.17
C ALA A 22 35.96 31.23 8.45
N ILE A 23 35.82 31.40 7.13
CA ILE A 23 34.72 30.77 6.36
C ILE A 23 35.14 29.52 5.59
N ARG A 24 36.45 29.26 5.43
CA ARG A 24 36.99 28.14 4.65
C ARG A 24 36.45 26.81 5.11
N THR A 25 36.43 26.55 6.42
CA THR A 25 35.96 25.27 6.97
C THR A 25 34.48 25.00 6.63
N ASN A 26 33.62 26.02 6.68
CA ASN A 26 32.22 25.88 6.31
C ASN A 26 32.05 25.73 4.80
N TYR A 27 32.84 26.45 4.01
CA TYR A 27 32.83 26.33 2.57
C TYR A 27 33.30 24.94 2.12
N ASP A 28 34.40 24.43 2.67
CA ASP A 28 34.94 23.10 2.39
C ASP A 28 33.97 21.99 2.83
N PHE A 29 33.24 22.18 3.94
CA PHE A 29 32.19 21.25 4.37
C PHE A 29 30.98 21.24 3.43
N ILE A 30 30.53 22.42 2.96
CA ILE A 30 29.40 22.54 2.01
C ILE A 30 29.80 22.01 0.63
N MET A 31 31.06 22.21 0.23
CA MET A 31 31.63 21.75 -1.02
C MET A 31 32.17 20.31 -0.95
N ASP A 32 32.10 19.65 0.21
CA ASP A 32 32.58 18.28 0.36
C ASP A 32 31.73 17.35 -0.49
N THR A 33 32.34 16.78 -1.52
CA THR A 33 31.74 15.79 -2.41
C THR A 33 31.25 14.55 -1.65
N ASN A 34 31.79 14.26 -0.46
CA ASN A 34 31.27 13.18 0.38
C ASN A 34 29.85 13.44 0.88
N LEU A 35 29.43 14.70 1.05
CA LEU A 35 28.07 15.04 1.46
C LEU A 35 27.09 14.79 0.31
N ILE A 36 27.53 15.10 -0.92
CA ILE A 36 26.80 14.81 -2.16
C ILE A 36 26.72 13.30 -2.40
N ASP A 37 27.81 12.57 -2.18
CA ASP A 37 27.87 11.14 -2.40
C ASP A 37 27.14 10.35 -1.29
N THR A 38 27.15 10.81 -0.03
CA THR A 38 26.29 10.27 1.04
C THR A 38 24.81 10.51 0.73
N CYS A 39 24.47 11.68 0.16
CA CYS A 39 23.11 11.93 -0.34
C CYS A 39 22.77 11.05 -1.54
N LYS A 40 23.69 10.81 -2.48
CA LYS A 40 23.49 9.93 -3.65
C LYS A 40 23.38 8.46 -3.29
N GLU A 41 24.13 7.98 -2.30
CA GLU A 41 24.08 6.60 -1.83
C GLU A 41 22.75 6.33 -1.10
N ALA A 42 22.23 7.30 -0.35
CA ALA A 42 20.83 7.30 0.13
C ALA A 42 19.80 7.44 -1.01
N ASN A 43 20.18 7.97 -2.17
CA ASN A 43 19.36 8.09 -3.39
C ASN A 43 19.34 6.81 -4.25
N GLY A 44 20.11 5.78 -3.89
CA GLY A 44 20.14 4.48 -4.57
C GLY A 44 18.82 3.69 -4.50
N GLU A 45 17.83 4.17 -3.75
CA GLU A 45 16.46 3.64 -3.70
C GLU A 45 15.52 4.25 -4.77
N LEU A 46 15.97 5.23 -5.54
CA LEU A 46 15.15 5.90 -6.55
C LEU A 46 15.64 5.48 -7.94
N ALA A 47 15.05 4.42 -8.47
CA ALA A 47 15.00 4.20 -9.90
C ALA A 47 14.08 5.27 -10.49
N TRP A 48 14.66 6.43 -10.82
CA TRP A 48 13.98 7.54 -11.45
C TRP A 48 13.61 7.14 -12.89
N ASP A 49 12.32 7.04 -13.20
CA ASP A 49 11.89 7.17 -14.58
C ASP A 49 11.98 8.66 -14.98
N GLU A 50 12.31 8.90 -16.23
CA GLU A 50 12.82 10.18 -16.75
C GLU A 50 11.75 11.32 -16.78
N GLY A 51 10.62 11.15 -16.09
CA GLY A 51 9.45 12.04 -16.11
C GLY A 51 9.00 12.63 -14.76
N ASP A 52 9.59 12.25 -13.63
CA ASP A 52 8.87 12.29 -12.34
C ASP A 52 9.05 13.52 -11.43
N VAL A 53 9.57 14.65 -11.94
CA VAL A 53 9.41 15.95 -11.25
C VAL A 53 9.01 17.04 -12.24
N SER A 54 7.75 17.00 -12.66
CA SER A 54 7.15 18.17 -13.29
C SER A 54 6.99 19.27 -12.24
N THR A 55 7.82 20.31 -12.31
CA THR A 55 7.62 21.58 -11.60
C THR A 55 6.30 22.26 -11.99
N VAL A 56 5.65 21.77 -13.04
CA VAL A 56 4.34 22.23 -13.50
C VAL A 56 3.25 21.55 -12.69
N SER A 57 2.39 22.38 -12.11
CA SER A 57 1.26 21.90 -11.33
C SER A 57 0.24 21.14 -12.19
N TRP A 58 -0.25 20.01 -11.68
CA TRP A 58 -1.18 19.16 -12.43
C TRP A 58 -2.56 19.79 -12.64
N GLY A 59 -3.14 19.56 -13.82
CA GLY A 59 -4.56 19.82 -14.11
C GLY A 59 -5.42 18.59 -13.86
N LEU A 60 -6.76 18.74 -13.96
CA LEU A 60 -7.72 17.65 -13.70
C LEU A 60 -7.47 16.40 -14.57
N LYS A 61 -7.06 16.59 -15.83
CA LYS A 61 -6.73 15.49 -16.75
C LYS A 61 -5.57 14.66 -16.21
N GLU A 62 -4.50 15.32 -15.78
CA GLU A 62 -3.31 14.66 -15.26
C GLU A 62 -3.62 13.94 -13.95
N VAL A 63 -4.33 14.59 -13.02
CA VAL A 63 -4.81 13.95 -11.79
C VAL A 63 -5.66 12.71 -12.11
N SER A 64 -6.51 12.76 -13.14
CA SER A 64 -7.34 11.63 -13.54
C SER A 64 -6.53 10.47 -14.14
N CYS A 65 -5.49 10.77 -14.95
CA CYS A 65 -4.57 9.77 -15.47
C CYS A 65 -3.81 9.09 -14.32
N GLN A 66 -3.18 9.89 -13.45
CA GLN A 66 -2.39 9.40 -12.32
C GLN A 66 -3.25 8.58 -11.34
N PHE A 67 -4.49 9.00 -11.08
CA PHE A 67 -5.46 8.22 -10.31
C PHE A 67 -5.70 6.85 -10.95
N SER A 68 -5.98 6.82 -12.25
CA SER A 68 -6.32 5.58 -12.95
C SER A 68 -5.14 4.60 -12.97
N GLU A 69 -3.93 5.11 -13.20
CA GLU A 69 -2.69 4.32 -13.17
C GLU A 69 -2.41 3.74 -11.79
N LEU A 70 -2.41 4.57 -10.73
CA LEU A 70 -2.19 4.10 -9.37
C LEU A 70 -3.27 3.12 -8.92
N TYR A 71 -4.54 3.41 -9.21
CA TYR A 71 -5.65 2.55 -8.81
C TYR A 71 -5.65 1.21 -9.53
N SER A 72 -5.32 1.20 -10.83
CA SER A 72 -5.17 -0.06 -11.60
C SER A 72 -4.00 -0.89 -11.09
N TRP A 73 -2.85 -0.27 -10.78
CA TRP A 73 -1.72 -0.95 -10.17
C TRP A 73 -2.08 -1.57 -8.81
N LEU A 74 -2.77 -0.83 -7.93
CA LEU A 74 -3.25 -1.37 -6.65
C LEU A 74 -4.22 -2.54 -6.83
N ARG A 75 -5.06 -2.51 -7.87
CA ARG A 75 -5.96 -3.63 -8.20
C ARG A 75 -5.16 -4.86 -8.60
N VAL A 76 -4.18 -4.71 -9.50
CA VAL A 76 -3.32 -5.83 -9.94
C VAL A 76 -2.55 -6.41 -8.75
N LEU A 77 -2.03 -5.56 -7.86
CA LEU A 77 -1.33 -5.99 -6.65
C LEU A 77 -2.27 -6.81 -5.74
N GLN A 78 -3.50 -6.34 -5.54
CA GLN A 78 -4.51 -7.08 -4.77
C GLN A 78 -4.86 -8.43 -5.43
N GLU A 79 -5.11 -8.43 -6.75
CA GLU A 79 -5.45 -9.65 -7.49
C GLU A 79 -4.33 -10.69 -7.40
N LEU A 80 -3.06 -10.27 -7.43
CA LEU A 80 -1.92 -11.16 -7.29
C LEU A 80 -1.93 -11.88 -5.93
N VAL A 81 -2.26 -11.15 -4.86
CA VAL A 81 -2.34 -11.71 -3.51
C VAL A 81 -3.54 -12.63 -3.32
N TYR A 82 -4.69 -12.31 -3.93
CA TYR A 82 -5.88 -13.18 -3.85
C TYR A 82 -5.97 -14.24 -4.95
N SER A 83 -5.03 -14.28 -5.90
CA SER A 83 -5.07 -15.24 -7.01
C SER A 83 -4.99 -16.69 -6.55
N LYS A 84 -4.39 -16.95 -5.39
CA LYS A 84 -4.27 -18.28 -4.78
C LYS A 84 -4.34 -18.16 -3.26
N GLU A 85 -4.98 -19.13 -2.61
CA GLU A 85 -5.05 -19.19 -1.14
C GLU A 85 -3.67 -19.29 -0.49
N GLU A 86 -2.74 -20.01 -1.13
CA GLU A 86 -1.35 -20.17 -0.69
C GLU A 86 -0.59 -18.83 -0.58
N ASN A 87 -0.91 -17.87 -1.46
CA ASN A 87 -0.26 -16.55 -1.50
C ASN A 87 -0.57 -15.72 -0.25
N LEU A 88 -1.72 -15.96 0.39
CA LEU A 88 -2.10 -15.29 1.63
C LEU A 88 -1.24 -15.74 2.82
N LEU A 89 -0.68 -16.95 2.75
CA LEU A 89 0.16 -17.50 3.82
C LEU A 89 1.66 -17.30 3.54
N ASP A 90 2.03 -16.99 2.30
CA ASP A 90 3.41 -16.74 1.91
C ASP A 90 3.95 -15.44 2.53
N LYS A 91 4.84 -15.59 3.52
CA LYS A 91 5.51 -14.47 4.18
C LYS A 91 6.46 -13.73 3.24
N SER A 92 7.16 -14.44 2.35
CA SER A 92 8.13 -13.84 1.44
C SER A 92 7.45 -12.97 0.38
N LEU A 93 6.32 -13.44 -0.15
CA LEU A 93 5.49 -12.71 -1.11
C LEU A 93 4.93 -11.41 -0.50
N ARG A 94 4.42 -11.47 0.73
CA ARG A 94 3.95 -10.27 1.45
C ARG A 94 5.06 -9.24 1.66
N VAL A 95 6.26 -9.67 2.06
CA VAL A 95 7.41 -8.77 2.22
C VAL A 95 7.77 -8.12 0.88
N ALA A 96 7.78 -8.88 -0.21
CA ALA A 96 8.06 -8.35 -1.54
C ALA A 96 7.02 -7.29 -1.98
N HIS A 97 5.72 -7.54 -1.77
CA HIS A 97 4.66 -6.59 -2.10
C HIS A 97 4.63 -5.37 -1.17
N THR A 98 4.98 -5.55 0.11
CA THR A 98 5.14 -4.44 1.05
C THR A 98 6.26 -3.50 0.59
N GLU A 99 7.38 -4.07 0.12
CA GLU A 99 8.47 -3.25 -0.42
C GLU A 99 8.07 -2.58 -1.74
N GLU A 100 7.23 -3.20 -2.58
CA GLU A 100 6.68 -2.55 -3.77
C GLU A 100 5.78 -1.35 -3.43
N LEU A 101 4.92 -1.48 -2.41
CA LEU A 101 4.17 -0.36 -1.85
C LEU A 101 5.11 0.74 -1.34
N ARG A 102 6.16 0.38 -0.61
CA ARG A 102 7.15 1.35 -0.11
C ARG A 102 7.80 2.13 -1.25
N ARG A 103 8.22 1.45 -2.32
CA ARG A 103 8.80 2.09 -3.51
C ARG A 103 7.85 3.08 -4.18
N LYS A 104 6.54 2.81 -4.20
CA LYS A 104 5.53 3.73 -4.78
C LYS A 104 4.93 4.72 -3.78
N ALA A 105 5.33 4.71 -2.51
CA ALA A 105 4.79 5.61 -1.48
C ALA A 105 5.02 7.10 -1.80
N TYR A 106 6.13 7.43 -2.47
CA TYR A 106 6.35 8.80 -2.96
C TYR A 106 5.30 9.22 -3.99
N ARG A 107 4.96 8.35 -4.95
CA ARG A 107 3.97 8.66 -5.99
C ARG A 107 2.57 8.90 -5.42
N ARG A 108 2.19 8.17 -4.36
CA ARG A 108 0.97 8.45 -3.56
C ARG A 108 1.03 9.85 -2.93
N ARG A 109 2.15 10.21 -2.30
CA ARG A 109 2.34 11.55 -1.70
C ARG A 109 2.25 12.67 -2.73
N LEU A 110 2.98 12.54 -3.84
CA LEU A 110 2.95 13.51 -4.94
C LEU A 110 1.54 13.69 -5.49
N PHE A 111 0.79 12.60 -5.69
CA PHE A 111 -0.60 12.66 -6.11
C PHE A 111 -1.47 13.49 -5.15
N ASN A 112 -1.37 13.25 -3.85
CA ASN A 112 -2.12 13.99 -2.83
C ASN A 112 -1.73 15.48 -2.83
N GLU A 113 -0.43 15.80 -2.88
CA GLU A 113 0.05 17.19 -2.93
C GLU A 113 -0.44 17.94 -4.19
N GLN A 114 -0.42 17.27 -5.36
CA GLN A 114 -0.88 17.87 -6.61
C GLN A 114 -2.40 18.06 -6.64
N ALA A 115 -3.15 17.12 -6.05
CA ALA A 115 -4.59 17.24 -5.86
C ALA A 115 -4.95 18.43 -4.96
N GLU A 116 -4.26 18.61 -3.82
CA GLU A 116 -4.45 19.76 -2.94
C GLU A 116 -4.16 21.08 -3.66
N LYS A 117 -3.03 21.15 -4.38
CA LYS A 117 -2.66 22.32 -5.20
C LYS A 117 -3.72 22.62 -6.27
N LEU A 118 -4.32 21.60 -6.88
CA LEU A 118 -5.40 21.78 -7.86
C LEU A 118 -6.67 22.34 -7.19
N ILE A 119 -7.06 21.81 -6.04
CA ILE A 119 -8.21 22.30 -5.26
C ILE A 119 -8.02 23.76 -4.86
N ALA A 120 -6.81 24.12 -4.40
CA ALA A 120 -6.50 25.50 -4.02
C ALA A 120 -6.62 26.49 -5.19
N ARG A 121 -6.25 26.08 -6.41
CA ARG A 121 -6.38 26.90 -7.62
C ARG A 121 -7.79 26.91 -8.21
N ALA A 122 -8.52 25.79 -8.10
CA ALA A 122 -9.83 25.60 -8.70
C ALA A 122 -10.81 24.95 -7.70
N PRO A 123 -11.38 25.72 -6.75
CA PRO A 123 -12.26 25.20 -5.71
C PRO A 123 -13.53 24.52 -6.24
N SER A 124 -13.97 24.86 -7.46
CA SER A 124 -15.11 24.21 -8.12
C SER A 124 -14.92 22.72 -8.37
N LEU A 125 -13.68 22.24 -8.44
CA LEU A 125 -13.35 20.82 -8.64
C LEU A 125 -13.17 20.05 -7.34
N LYS A 126 -13.38 20.70 -6.18
CA LYS A 126 -13.05 20.14 -4.87
C LYS A 126 -13.68 18.78 -4.63
N GLU A 127 -14.97 18.62 -4.88
CA GLU A 127 -15.69 17.38 -4.61
C GLU A 127 -15.12 16.21 -5.44
N GLU A 128 -14.94 16.44 -6.74
CA GLU A 128 -14.47 15.44 -7.70
C GLU A 128 -13.02 15.00 -7.41
N VAL A 129 -12.15 15.95 -7.05
CA VAL A 129 -10.75 15.69 -6.74
C VAL A 129 -10.61 15.04 -5.37
N SER A 130 -11.36 15.52 -4.36
CA SER A 130 -11.34 14.92 -3.01
C SER A 130 -11.82 13.47 -3.05
N TRP A 131 -12.89 13.18 -3.81
CA TRP A 131 -13.35 11.81 -3.97
C TRP A 131 -12.26 10.88 -4.53
N ARG A 132 -11.48 11.33 -5.53
CA ARG A 132 -10.37 10.52 -6.07
C ARG A 132 -9.27 10.29 -5.04
N VAL A 133 -8.93 11.32 -4.27
CA VAL A 133 -7.94 11.25 -3.18
C VAL A 133 -8.39 10.25 -2.13
N ASP A 134 -9.62 10.39 -1.62
CA ASP A 134 -10.17 9.52 -0.60
C ASP A 134 -10.25 8.07 -1.10
N HIS A 135 -10.73 7.87 -2.32
CA HIS A 135 -10.88 6.54 -2.90
C HIS A 135 -9.55 5.83 -3.15
N LEU A 136 -8.54 6.57 -3.65
CA LEU A 136 -7.20 6.03 -3.84
C LEU A 136 -6.54 5.69 -2.50
N ASN A 137 -6.62 6.58 -1.52
CA ASN A 137 -6.04 6.39 -0.21
C ASN A 137 -6.69 5.21 0.52
N ALA A 138 -8.02 5.12 0.53
CA ALA A 138 -8.73 3.99 1.11
C ALA A 138 -8.34 2.66 0.45
N LYS A 139 -8.16 2.64 -0.87
CA LYS A 139 -7.69 1.45 -1.59
C LYS A 139 -6.27 1.07 -1.19
N TRP A 140 -5.39 2.07 -1.08
CA TRP A 140 -4.01 1.86 -0.66
C TRP A 140 -3.95 1.27 0.74
N ASP A 141 -4.68 1.86 1.69
CA ASP A 141 -4.70 1.43 3.10
C ASP A 141 -5.24 0.00 3.25
N LEU A 142 -6.27 -0.36 2.47
CA LEU A 142 -6.77 -1.74 2.40
C LEU A 142 -5.68 -2.71 1.93
N VAL A 143 -4.98 -2.37 0.86
CA VAL A 143 -3.91 -3.22 0.30
C VAL A 143 -2.75 -3.33 1.29
N GLU A 144 -2.37 -2.24 1.93
CA GLU A 144 -1.35 -2.21 2.97
C GLU A 144 -1.73 -3.09 4.17
N GLN A 145 -3.00 -3.06 4.60
CA GLN A 145 -3.51 -3.94 5.66
C GLN A 145 -3.47 -5.42 5.27
N ILE A 146 -3.77 -5.75 4.01
CA ILE A 146 -3.66 -7.13 3.50
C ILE A 146 -2.20 -7.62 3.53
N MET A 147 -1.23 -6.73 3.24
CA MET A 147 0.20 -7.08 3.24
C MET A 147 0.84 -7.03 4.62
N ALA A 148 0.25 -6.29 5.56
CA ALA A 148 0.77 -6.15 6.91
C ALA A 148 0.98 -7.54 7.53
N PRO A 149 2.11 -7.75 8.23
CA PRO A 149 2.29 -8.98 8.97
C PRO A 149 1.12 -9.13 9.93
N VAL A 150 0.43 -10.28 9.85
CA VAL A 150 -0.59 -10.61 10.84
C VAL A 150 0.13 -10.64 12.19
N GLN A 151 0.00 -9.56 12.96
CA GLN A 151 0.41 -9.53 14.36
C GLN A 151 -0.57 -10.44 15.10
N ARG A 152 -0.41 -11.74 14.95
CA ARG A 152 -1.02 -12.68 15.87
C ARG A 152 -0.25 -12.50 17.17
N ALA A 153 -0.91 -11.93 18.17
CA ALA A 153 -0.51 -12.01 19.56
C ALA A 153 -0.58 -13.46 20.11
N ASP A 154 -0.68 -14.47 19.24
CA ASP A 154 -1.27 -15.78 19.53
C ASP A 154 -0.34 -16.95 19.19
N GLU A 155 0.96 -16.86 19.48
CA GLU A 155 1.75 -18.10 19.56
C GLU A 155 1.28 -19.01 20.72
N LEU A 156 0.37 -18.53 21.59
CA LEU A 156 -0.30 -19.31 22.64
C LEU A 156 -1.79 -19.64 22.35
N ASP A 157 -2.45 -19.02 21.37
CA ASP A 157 -3.91 -19.17 21.13
C ASP A 157 -4.29 -19.78 19.75
N ASN A 158 -3.34 -19.81 18.79
CA ASN A 158 -3.60 -20.37 17.46
C ASN A 158 -3.88 -21.88 17.45
N GLN A 159 -3.48 -22.61 18.49
CA GLN A 159 -3.68 -24.05 18.54
C GLN A 159 -5.13 -24.40 18.92
N ASP A 160 -5.77 -23.57 19.76
CA ASP A 160 -7.15 -23.78 20.21
C ASP A 160 -8.13 -23.39 19.10
N VAL A 161 -7.94 -22.22 18.48
CA VAL A 161 -8.77 -21.76 17.37
C VAL A 161 -8.61 -22.65 16.12
N SER A 162 -7.39 -23.09 15.79
CA SER A 162 -7.17 -24.01 14.66
C SER A 162 -7.80 -25.38 14.89
N ALA A 163 -7.81 -25.87 16.13
CA ALA A 163 -8.46 -27.13 16.46
C ALA A 163 -9.99 -27.03 16.31
N ASP A 164 -10.59 -25.90 16.70
CA ASP A 164 -12.01 -25.63 16.52
C ASP A 164 -12.39 -25.56 15.04
N PHE A 165 -11.61 -24.84 14.21
CA PHE A 165 -11.85 -24.82 12.76
C PHE A 165 -11.73 -26.21 12.12
N GLU A 166 -10.73 -26.99 12.51
CA GLU A 166 -10.56 -28.34 11.98
C GLU A 166 -11.68 -29.29 12.41
N HIS A 167 -12.18 -29.14 13.65
CA HIS A 167 -13.35 -29.85 14.14
C HIS A 167 -14.61 -29.48 13.35
N GLU A 168 -14.89 -28.19 13.16
CA GLU A 168 -16.05 -27.71 12.41
C GLU A 168 -16.01 -28.18 10.95
N VAL A 169 -14.85 -28.12 10.29
CA VAL A 169 -14.67 -28.64 8.92
C VAL A 169 -14.90 -30.15 8.88
N LYS A 170 -14.49 -30.90 9.91
CA LYS A 170 -14.74 -32.33 10.00
C LYS A 170 -16.23 -32.64 10.20
N CYS A 171 -16.92 -31.85 11.02
CA CYS A 171 -18.37 -31.93 11.22
C CYS A 171 -19.11 -31.65 9.92
N LEU A 172 -18.73 -30.59 9.19
CA LEU A 172 -19.31 -30.27 7.87
C LEU A 172 -19.04 -31.36 6.83
N ARG A 173 -17.82 -31.89 6.74
CA ARG A 173 -17.50 -33.01 5.83
C ARG A 173 -18.27 -34.27 6.18
N LYS A 174 -18.50 -34.53 7.47
CA LYS A 174 -19.33 -35.65 7.93
C LYS A 174 -20.78 -35.44 7.53
N TRP A 175 -21.35 -34.26 7.81
CA TRP A 175 -22.70 -33.91 7.42
C TRP A 175 -22.91 -33.98 5.90
N LEU A 176 -21.95 -33.49 5.11
CA LEU A 176 -22.00 -33.58 3.65
C LEU A 176 -22.03 -35.04 3.16
N ARG A 177 -21.21 -35.92 3.73
CA ARG A 177 -21.27 -37.37 3.41
C ARG A 177 -22.59 -37.99 3.82
N GLU A 178 -23.12 -37.66 4.99
CA GLU A 178 -24.42 -38.13 5.44
C GLU A 178 -25.56 -37.60 4.55
N MET A 179 -25.47 -36.37 4.07
CA MET A 179 -26.45 -35.82 3.12
C MET A 179 -26.29 -36.46 1.75
N GLU A 180 -25.06 -36.70 1.28
CA GLU A 180 -24.79 -37.41 0.03
C GLU A 180 -25.36 -38.83 0.08
N ASP A 181 -25.16 -39.56 1.17
CA ASP A 181 -25.75 -40.89 1.39
C ASP A 181 -27.29 -40.83 1.40
N ARG A 182 -27.88 -39.77 1.96
CA ARG A 182 -29.33 -39.55 1.93
C ARG A 182 -29.86 -39.16 0.54
N LEU A 183 -29.00 -38.62 -0.32
CA LEU A 183 -29.34 -38.15 -1.67
C LEU A 183 -29.08 -39.23 -2.75
N GLN A 184 -28.30 -40.26 -2.46
CA GLN A 184 -27.90 -41.31 -3.40
C GLN A 184 -28.90 -42.50 -3.47
N PRO A 185 -29.14 -43.05 -4.68
CA PRO A 185 -29.58 -42.36 -5.88
C PRO A 185 -31.11 -42.28 -5.91
N LEU A 186 -31.65 -41.19 -6.48
CA LEU A 186 -33.03 -41.13 -6.91
C LEU A 186 -33.28 -42.23 -7.95
N ASN A 187 -33.87 -43.34 -7.52
CA ASN A 187 -34.08 -44.52 -8.33
C ASN A 187 -35.31 -44.32 -9.22
N PHE A 188 -35.22 -43.44 -10.22
CA PHE A 188 -36.33 -43.21 -11.15
C PHE A 188 -36.50 -44.43 -12.04
N ARG A 189 -37.36 -45.37 -11.62
CA ARG A 189 -37.76 -46.45 -12.51
C ARG A 189 -38.83 -45.94 -13.47
N VAL A 190 -38.74 -46.35 -14.73
CA VAL A 190 -39.63 -45.90 -15.81
C VAL A 190 -41.06 -46.42 -15.61
N ASP A 191 -41.25 -47.44 -14.77
CA ASP A 191 -42.52 -48.12 -14.49
C ASP A 191 -43.25 -47.64 -13.23
N TRP A 192 -42.83 -46.53 -12.62
CA TRP A 192 -43.52 -45.99 -11.44
C TRP A 192 -44.93 -45.52 -11.75
N SER A 193 -45.88 -45.98 -10.93
CA SER A 193 -47.24 -45.46 -10.91
C SER A 193 -47.28 -44.04 -10.33
N ARG A 194 -48.32 -43.28 -10.68
CA ARG A 194 -48.53 -41.91 -10.19
C ARG A 194 -48.49 -41.82 -8.66
N THR A 195 -49.05 -42.82 -7.98
CA THR A 195 -49.10 -42.90 -6.51
C THR A 195 -47.72 -43.13 -5.89
N GLU A 196 -46.86 -43.94 -6.51
CA GLU A 196 -45.50 -44.20 -6.02
C GLU A 196 -44.58 -42.98 -6.21
N ILE A 197 -44.81 -42.21 -7.29
CA ILE A 197 -44.12 -40.93 -7.52
C ILE A 197 -44.51 -39.90 -6.45
N GLU A 198 -45.80 -39.80 -6.12
CA GLU A 198 -46.31 -38.86 -5.10
C GLU A 198 -45.81 -39.22 -3.69
N GLU A 199 -45.76 -40.50 -3.34
CA GLU A 199 -45.21 -40.99 -2.07
C GLU A 199 -43.70 -40.69 -1.96
N LYS A 200 -42.93 -40.98 -3.00
CA LYS A 200 -41.50 -40.64 -3.05
C LYS A 200 -41.25 -39.13 -2.96
N ALA A 201 -42.08 -38.32 -3.62
CA ALA A 201 -41.98 -36.87 -3.52
C ALA A 201 -42.21 -36.36 -2.08
N MET A 202 -43.12 -36.99 -1.32
CA MET A 202 -43.33 -36.66 0.10
C MET A 202 -42.16 -37.09 0.98
N GLU A 203 -41.53 -38.24 0.74
CA GLU A 203 -40.35 -38.70 1.50
C GLU A 203 -39.15 -37.74 1.37
N HIS A 204 -38.98 -37.13 0.20
CA HIS A 204 -37.90 -36.18 -0.08
C HIS A 204 -38.23 -34.72 0.31
N MET A 205 -39.47 -34.41 0.69
CA MET A 205 -39.79 -33.09 1.26
C MET A 205 -39.23 -32.99 2.69
N VAL A 206 -38.13 -32.26 2.81
CA VAL A 206 -37.60 -31.82 4.10
C VAL A 206 -38.64 -30.92 4.77
N ARG A 207 -39.25 -31.40 5.86
CA ARG A 207 -40.09 -30.57 6.72
C ARG A 207 -39.18 -29.63 7.52
N PHE A 208 -39.18 -28.36 7.15
CA PHE A 208 -38.63 -27.29 7.97
C PHE A 208 -39.59 -27.05 9.14
N TYR A 209 -39.15 -27.36 10.36
CA TYR A 209 -39.77 -26.92 11.61
C TYR A 209 -38.90 -25.86 12.25
#